data_AF-A0A0M4CT13-F1
#
_entry.id   AF-A0A0M4CT13-F1
#
_cell.length_a   1.000
_cell.length_b   1.000
_cell.length_c   1.000
_cell.angle_alpha   90.00
_cell.angle_beta   90.00
_cell.angle_gamma   90.00
#
_symmetry.space_group_name_H-M   'P 1'
#
loop_
_entity.id
_entity.type
_entity.pdbx_description
1 polymer ?
#
loop_
_entity_poly.entity_id
_entity_poly.type
_entity_poly.pdbx_seq_one_letter_code
_entity_poly.pdbx_strand_id
1 'polypeptide(L)'
;MRMAFFLAFLLVALGYAAWRGGGPERAMAAIALTMVGADKMLHAFVPVEFASLDTGHLAIDLFGATATTLLALFAHRFWPMCVAVLHILPLLAHTSRFLDVEIHPAAYLTMQVASSWLVPPILILATWRHQRRLARGDSEPSWYISSRRSIPRTANR
;
A
#
# COMPACT_ATOMS: atom_id res chain seq x y z
N MET A 1 -1.90 -24.57 -3.41
CA MET A 1 -2.38 -24.28 -2.03
C MET A 1 -1.94 -22.92 -1.50
N ARG A 2 -0.64 -22.59 -1.43
CA ARG A 2 -0.14 -21.29 -0.90
C ARG A 2 -0.80 -20.04 -1.51
N MET A 3 -0.99 -20.02 -2.84
CA MET A 3 -1.55 -18.87 -3.55
C MET A 3 -3.03 -18.66 -3.26
N ALA A 4 -3.82 -19.74 -3.19
CA ALA A 4 -5.23 -19.64 -2.83
C ALA A 4 -5.41 -19.12 -1.40
N PHE A 5 -4.58 -19.58 -0.47
CA PHE A 5 -4.56 -19.07 0.90
C PHE A 5 -4.24 -17.57 0.94
N PHE A 6 -3.20 -17.15 0.24
CA PHE A 6 -2.83 -15.74 0.14
C PHE A 6 -3.96 -14.88 -0.43
N LEU A 7 -4.56 -15.30 -1.55
CA LEU A 7 -5.66 -14.55 -2.18
C LEU A 7 -6.89 -14.46 -1.26
N ALA A 8 -7.24 -15.55 -0.57
CA ALA A 8 -8.32 -15.53 0.41
C ALA A 8 -8.02 -14.55 1.55
N PHE A 9 -6.79 -14.58 2.06
CA PHE A 9 -6.35 -13.67 3.12
C PHE A 9 -6.37 -12.20 2.69
N LEU A 10 -5.88 -11.91 1.48
CA LEU A 10 -5.96 -10.59 0.87
C LEU A 10 -7.41 -10.15 0.70
N LEU A 11 -8.29 -11.00 0.16
CA LEU A 11 -9.71 -10.69 -0.02
C LEU A 11 -10.39 -10.34 1.30
N VAL A 12 -10.08 -11.06 2.38
CA VAL A 12 -10.57 -10.73 3.73
C VAL A 12 -10.08 -9.36 4.17
N ALA A 13 -8.78 -9.05 3.99
CA ALA A 13 -8.23 -7.74 4.34
C ALA A 13 -8.88 -6.59 3.55
N LEU A 14 -9.01 -6.75 2.24
CA LEU A 14 -9.63 -5.76 1.35
C LEU A 14 -11.11 -5.56 1.67
N GLY A 15 -11.86 -6.65 1.84
CA GLY A 15 -13.28 -6.58 2.20
C GLY A 15 -13.51 -5.94 3.56
N TYR A 16 -12.68 -6.27 4.55
CA TYR A 16 -12.76 -5.68 5.88
C TYR A 16 -12.46 -4.18 5.84
N ALA A 17 -11.40 -3.76 5.15
CA ALA A 17 -11.06 -2.35 4.98
C ALA A 17 -12.12 -1.58 4.16
N ALA A 18 -12.69 -2.19 3.12
CA ALA A 18 -13.72 -1.56 2.30
C ALA A 18 -15.03 -1.32 3.08
N TRP A 19 -15.43 -2.29 3.93
CA TRP A 19 -16.65 -2.21 4.73
C TRP A 19 -16.45 -1.35 5.98
N ARG A 20 -15.38 -1.61 6.74
CA ARG A 20 -15.17 -1.11 8.11
C ARG A 20 -14.01 -0.12 8.22
N GLY A 21 -13.34 0.22 7.12
CA GLY A 21 -12.23 1.17 7.12
C GLY A 21 -12.67 2.63 7.04
N GLY A 22 -11.78 3.53 7.46
CA GLY A 22 -11.91 4.96 7.19
C GLY A 22 -11.38 5.32 5.80
N GLY A 23 -11.20 6.63 5.54
CA GLY A 23 -10.67 7.11 4.26
C GLY A 23 -9.36 6.40 3.84
N PRO A 24 -8.32 6.40 4.69
CA PRO A 24 -7.03 5.79 4.35
C PRO A 24 -7.11 4.27 4.13
N GLU A 25 -7.87 3.56 4.97
CA GLU A 25 -8.03 2.11 4.86
C GLU A 25 -8.73 1.72 3.54
N ARG A 26 -9.79 2.44 3.17
CA ARG A 26 -10.52 2.22 1.90
C ARG A 26 -9.67 2.60 0.68
N ALA A 27 -8.88 3.67 0.78
CA ALA A 27 -7.94 4.05 -0.27
C ALA A 27 -6.88 2.97 -0.51
N MET A 28 -6.29 2.40 0.56
CA MET A 28 -5.36 1.29 0.41
C MET A 28 -6.02 0.05 -0.18
N ALA A 29 -7.26 -0.26 0.20
CA ALA A 29 -7.99 -1.37 -0.40
C ALA A 29 -8.16 -1.18 -1.93
N ALA A 30 -8.45 0.05 -2.38
CA ALA A 30 -8.51 0.38 -3.79
C ALA A 30 -7.14 0.26 -4.49
N ILE A 31 -6.07 0.79 -3.89
CA ILE A 31 -4.70 0.67 -4.43
C ILE A 31 -4.33 -0.80 -4.62
N ALA A 32 -4.51 -1.63 -3.59
CA ALA A 32 -4.18 -3.05 -3.65
C ALA A 32 -5.02 -3.81 -4.69
N LEU A 33 -6.32 -3.48 -4.81
CA LEU A 33 -7.18 -4.07 -5.83
C LEU A 33 -6.72 -3.69 -7.25
N THR A 34 -6.32 -2.43 -7.45
CA THR A 34 -5.75 -1.96 -8.73
C THR A 34 -4.46 -2.70 -9.07
N MET A 35 -3.54 -2.87 -8.12
CA MET A 35 -2.29 -3.61 -8.35
C MET A 35 -2.56 -5.07 -8.75
N VAL A 36 -3.42 -5.78 -8.02
CA VAL A 36 -3.79 -7.18 -8.35
C VAL A 36 -4.52 -7.27 -9.68
N GLY A 37 -5.38 -6.31 -10.00
CA GLY A 37 -6.06 -6.24 -11.29
C GLY A 37 -5.09 -6.00 -12.44
N ALA A 38 -4.14 -5.09 -12.27
CA ALA A 38 -3.11 -4.77 -13.25
C ALA A 38 -2.16 -5.95 -13.50
N ASP A 39 -1.75 -6.66 -12.45
CA ASP A 39 -0.94 -7.89 -12.53
C ASP A 39 -1.64 -8.98 -13.35
N LYS A 40 -2.91 -9.27 -13.03
CA LYS A 40 -3.71 -10.23 -13.80
C LYS A 40 -3.89 -9.82 -15.25
N MET A 41 -4.10 -8.52 -15.50
CA MET A 41 -4.26 -7.99 -16.84
C MET A 41 -2.95 -8.11 -17.63
N LEU A 42 -1.81 -7.77 -17.03
CA LEU A 42 -0.49 -7.91 -17.63
C LEU A 42 -0.26 -9.34 -18.09
N HIS A 43 -0.48 -10.31 -17.21
CA HIS A 43 -0.30 -11.74 -17.51
C HIS A 43 -1.33 -12.32 -18.50
N ALA A 44 -2.44 -11.63 -18.76
CA ALA A 44 -3.37 -12.02 -19.81
C ALA A 44 -2.87 -11.65 -21.22
N PHE A 45 -1.99 -10.65 -21.34
CA PHE A 45 -1.53 -10.12 -22.63
C PHE A 45 -0.02 -10.29 -22.89
N VAL A 46 0.79 -10.45 -21.84
CA VAL A 46 2.24 -10.51 -21.91
C VAL A 46 2.72 -11.85 -21.35
N PRO A 47 3.43 -12.68 -22.15
CA PRO A 47 4.06 -13.91 -21.66
C PRO A 47 5.08 -13.61 -20.57
N VAL A 48 5.24 -14.54 -19.63
CA VAL A 48 6.22 -14.38 -18.55
C VAL A 48 7.62 -14.64 -19.10
N GLU A 49 8.42 -13.57 -19.24
CA GLU A 49 9.84 -13.65 -19.62
C GLU A 49 10.74 -13.29 -18.44
N PHE A 50 11.61 -14.22 -18.03
CA PHE A 50 12.51 -14.04 -16.88
C PHE A 50 13.91 -13.53 -17.26
N ALA A 51 14.18 -13.37 -18.56
CA ALA A 51 15.53 -13.06 -19.07
C ALA A 51 15.85 -11.56 -19.08
N SER A 52 14.84 -10.69 -19.13
CA SER A 52 14.97 -9.24 -19.31
C SER A 52 14.41 -8.45 -18.13
N LEU A 53 14.58 -7.12 -18.14
CA LEU A 53 13.93 -6.24 -17.17
C LEU A 53 12.41 -6.29 -17.40
N ASP A 54 11.67 -6.77 -16.40
CA ASP A 54 10.22 -6.84 -16.44
C ASP A 54 9.60 -5.44 -16.28
N THR A 55 9.37 -4.78 -17.41
CA THR A 55 8.83 -3.42 -17.48
C THR A 55 7.38 -3.34 -17.03
N GLY A 56 6.61 -4.43 -17.19
CA GLY A 56 5.21 -4.51 -16.77
C GLY A 56 5.09 -4.47 -15.25
N HIS A 57 5.85 -5.33 -14.56
CA HIS A 57 5.88 -5.32 -13.09
C HIS A 57 6.51 -4.05 -12.55
N LEU A 58 7.55 -3.51 -13.19
CA LEU A 58 8.12 -2.22 -12.82
C LEU A 58 7.05 -1.11 -12.80
N ALA A 59 6.15 -1.07 -13.79
CA ALA A 59 5.07 -0.08 -13.83
C ALA A 59 4.06 -0.25 -12.68
N ILE A 60 3.71 -1.50 -12.36
CA ILE A 60 2.81 -1.83 -11.23
C ILE A 60 3.46 -1.43 -9.90
N ASP A 61 4.74 -1.71 -9.73
CA ASP A 61 5.51 -1.36 -8.53
C ASP A 61 5.67 0.16 -8.39
N LEU A 62 5.91 0.87 -9.50
CA LEU A 62 5.97 2.34 -9.50
C LEU A 62 4.64 2.94 -9.03
N PHE A 63 3.52 2.40 -9.54
CA PHE A 63 2.19 2.79 -9.10
C PHE A 63 1.99 2.49 -7.60
N GLY A 64 2.32 1.27 -7.16
CA GLY A 64 2.19 0.87 -5.76
C GLY A 64 2.98 1.78 -4.82
N ALA A 65 4.26 2.01 -5.13
CA ALA A 65 5.14 2.88 -4.35
C ALA A 65 4.64 4.32 -4.30
N THR A 66 4.29 4.91 -5.45
CA THR A 66 3.83 6.31 -5.51
C THR A 66 2.48 6.49 -4.84
N ALA A 67 1.49 5.63 -5.14
CA ALA A 67 0.15 5.73 -4.56
C ALA A 67 0.16 5.55 -3.04
N THR A 68 0.96 4.60 -2.52
CA THR A 68 1.05 4.38 -1.07
C THR A 68 1.90 5.42 -0.36
N THR A 69 2.90 6.01 -1.03
CA THR A 69 3.62 7.18 -0.52
C THR A 69 2.69 8.39 -0.41
N LEU A 70 1.90 8.68 -1.45
CA LEU A 70 0.90 9.75 -1.41
C LEU A 70 -0.13 9.49 -0.31
N LEU A 71 -0.62 8.25 -0.19
CA LEU A 71 -1.50 7.86 0.91
C LEU A 71 -0.87 8.15 2.28
N ALA A 72 0.41 7.81 2.48
CA ALA A 72 1.13 8.08 3.72
C ALA A 72 1.30 9.58 4.02
N LEU A 73 1.50 10.41 2.98
CA LEU A 73 1.64 11.85 3.15
C LEU A 73 0.31 12.53 3.52
N PHE A 74 -0.81 12.03 3.02
CA PHE A 74 -2.12 12.68 3.23
C PHE A 74 -2.94 12.06 4.35
N ALA A 75 -2.72 10.79 4.71
CA ALA A 75 -3.47 10.13 5.77
C ALA A 75 -3.07 10.66 7.15
N HIS A 76 -4.04 10.98 8.00
CA HIS A 76 -3.80 11.29 9.41
C HIS A 76 -3.60 9.99 10.22
N ARG A 77 -2.70 9.12 9.73
CA ARG A 77 -2.41 7.79 10.26
C ARG A 77 -0.98 7.43 9.93
N PHE A 78 -0.28 6.79 10.87
CA PHE A 78 1.11 6.38 10.65
C PHE A 78 1.25 5.11 9.80
N TRP A 79 0.29 4.18 9.88
CA TRP A 79 0.41 2.86 9.26
C TRP A 79 0.65 2.85 7.73
N PRO A 80 0.14 3.81 6.92
CA PRO A 80 0.42 3.79 5.49
C PRO A 80 1.89 4.06 5.17
N MET A 81 2.66 4.70 6.06
CA MET A 81 4.11 4.86 5.90
C MET A 81 4.83 3.51 5.86
N CYS A 82 4.44 2.56 6.72
CA CYS A 82 4.99 1.20 6.69
C CYS A 82 4.70 0.51 5.35
N VAL A 83 3.49 0.71 4.82
CA VAL A 83 3.08 0.14 3.53
C VAL A 83 3.83 0.80 2.36
N ALA A 84 4.09 2.10 2.41
CA ALA A 84 4.88 2.81 1.41
C ALA A 84 6.31 2.23 1.33
N VAL A 85 6.97 2.02 2.47
CA VAL A 85 8.30 1.37 2.51
C VAL A 85 8.26 -0.02 1.88
N LEU A 86 7.23 -0.82 2.19
CA LEU A 86 7.09 -2.15 1.61
C LEU A 86 6.92 -2.14 0.09
N HIS A 87 6.16 -1.18 -0.46
CA HIS A 87 5.99 -1.06 -1.92
C HIS A 87 7.18 -0.41 -2.64
N ILE A 88 8.13 0.20 -1.92
CA ILE A 88 9.41 0.66 -2.49
C ILE A 88 10.39 -0.51 -2.69
N LEU A 89 10.30 -1.58 -1.89
CA LEU A 89 11.25 -2.70 -1.97
C LEU A 89 11.36 -3.34 -3.38
N PRO A 90 10.26 -3.63 -4.10
CA PRO A 90 10.36 -4.17 -5.46
C PRO A 90 11.09 -3.22 -6.43
N LEU A 91 10.99 -1.90 -6.24
CA LEU A 91 11.75 -0.94 -7.05
C LEU A 91 13.25 -1.08 -6.85
N LEU A 92 13.71 -1.44 -5.65
CA LEU A 92 15.13 -1.74 -5.40
C LEU A 92 15.56 -3.00 -6.14
N ALA A 93 14.71 -4.03 -6.20
CA ALA A 93 14.98 -5.23 -7.00
C ALA A 93 15.10 -4.89 -8.49
N HIS A 94 14.17 -4.11 -9.05
CA HIS A 94 14.25 -3.66 -10.44
C HIS A 94 15.48 -2.78 -10.70
N THR A 95 15.81 -1.87 -9.78
CA THR A 95 16.99 -1.01 -9.90
C THR A 95 18.28 -1.82 -9.90
N SER A 96 18.39 -2.84 -9.04
CA SER A 96 19.55 -3.73 -9.02
C SER A 96 19.72 -4.49 -10.35
N ARG A 97 18.62 -4.97 -10.93
CA ARG A 97 18.61 -5.65 -12.23
C ARG A 97 18.97 -4.70 -13.37
N PHE A 98 18.52 -3.45 -13.32
CA PHE A 98 18.84 -2.42 -14.30
C PHE A 98 20.32 -2.02 -14.27
N LEU A 99 20.91 -1.93 -13.09
CA LEU A 99 22.31 -1.55 -12.89
C LEU A 99 23.29 -2.74 -12.94
N ASP A 100 22.79 -3.96 -13.21
CA ASP A 100 23.56 -5.21 -13.18
C ASP A 100 24.32 -5.43 -11.86
N VAL A 101 23.70 -5.04 -10.75
CA VAL A 101 24.24 -5.22 -9.40
C VAL A 101 23.94 -6.64 -8.94
N GLU A 102 24.99 -7.39 -8.60
CA GLU A 102 24.85 -8.71 -8.01
C GLU A 102 24.24 -8.61 -6.60
N ILE A 103 23.03 -9.16 -6.43
CA ILE A 103 22.34 -9.26 -5.15
C ILE A 103 22.11 -10.73 -4.83
N HIS A 104 22.30 -11.09 -3.56
CA HIS A 104 22.00 -12.43 -3.09
C HIS A 104 20.54 -12.83 -3.42
N PRO A 105 20.28 -13.99 -4.05
CA PRO A 105 18.94 -14.36 -4.52
C PRO A 105 17.84 -14.28 -3.47
N ALA A 106 18.13 -14.62 -2.21
CA ALA A 106 17.16 -14.50 -1.13
C ALA A 106 16.77 -13.05 -0.82
N ALA A 107 17.70 -12.09 -0.93
CA ALA A 107 17.41 -10.68 -0.74
C ALA A 107 16.55 -10.14 -1.88
N TYR A 108 16.88 -10.52 -3.13
CA TYR A 108 16.08 -10.19 -4.31
C TYR A 108 14.63 -10.69 -4.19
N LEU A 109 14.45 -11.98 -3.84
CA LEU A 109 13.12 -12.56 -3.63
C LEU A 109 12.37 -11.90 -2.48
N THR A 110 13.07 -11.54 -1.40
CA THR A 110 12.47 -10.82 -0.27
C THR A 110 11.95 -9.46 -0.71
N MET A 111 12.73 -8.71 -1.51
CA MET A 111 12.33 -7.41 -2.04
C MET A 111 11.05 -7.49 -2.89
N GLN A 112 10.88 -8.56 -3.68
CA GLN A 112 9.68 -8.75 -4.50
C GLN A 112 8.46 -9.22 -3.69
N VAL A 113 8.64 -10.07 -2.68
CA VAL A 113 7.53 -10.81 -2.06
C VAL A 113 7.09 -10.23 -0.70
N ALA A 114 7.93 -9.42 -0.05
CA ALA A 114 7.66 -8.90 1.30
C ALA A 114 6.35 -8.10 1.40
N SER A 115 6.08 -7.22 0.42
CA SER A 115 4.86 -6.40 0.38
C SER A 115 3.60 -7.27 0.39
N SER A 116 3.57 -8.32 -0.44
CA SER A 116 2.43 -9.22 -0.57
C SER A 116 2.01 -9.80 0.78
N TRP A 117 2.95 -10.30 1.59
CA TRP A 117 2.61 -10.95 2.86
C TRP A 117 2.37 -10.00 4.03
N LEU A 118 2.98 -8.81 4.01
CA LEU A 118 2.93 -7.87 5.15
C LEU A 118 1.83 -6.82 5.03
N VAL A 119 1.41 -6.45 3.82
CA VAL A 119 0.36 -5.44 3.63
C VAL A 119 -1.02 -5.88 4.15
N PRO A 120 -1.52 -7.10 3.87
CA PRO A 120 -2.83 -7.54 4.38
C PRO A 120 -2.96 -7.53 5.92
N PRO A 121 -2.00 -8.07 6.72
CA PRO A 121 -2.12 -8.01 8.17
C PRO A 121 -2.03 -6.58 8.71
N ILE A 122 -1.20 -5.71 8.11
CA ILE A 122 -1.15 -4.28 8.47
C ILE A 122 -2.50 -3.62 8.21
N LEU A 123 -3.13 -3.88 7.06
CA LEU A 123 -4.42 -3.30 6.70
C LEU A 123 -5.55 -3.79 7.63
N ILE A 124 -5.55 -5.08 7.99
CA ILE A 124 -6.48 -5.65 8.98
C ILE A 124 -6.30 -4.95 10.33
N LEU A 125 -5.06 -4.85 10.82
CA LEU A 125 -4.75 -4.22 12.10
C LEU A 125 -5.13 -2.73 12.09
N ALA A 126 -4.85 -2.02 11.00
CA ALA A 126 -5.21 -0.62 10.82
C ALA A 126 -6.74 -0.42 10.90
N THR A 127 -7.48 -1.23 10.16
CA THR A 127 -8.95 -1.20 10.14
C THR A 127 -9.55 -1.54 11.50
N TRP A 128 -9.00 -2.53 12.19
CA TRP A 128 -9.43 -2.89 13.55
C TRP A 128 -9.14 -1.78 14.56
N ARG A 129 -7.96 -1.17 14.51
CA ARG A 129 -7.62 -0.02 15.36
C ARG A 129 -8.56 1.16 15.08
N HIS A 130 -8.93 1.39 13.82
CA HIS A 130 -9.90 2.40 13.45
C HIS A 130 -11.28 2.13 14.06
N GLN A 131 -11.80 0.90 13.93
CA GLN A 131 -13.08 0.52 14.53
C GLN A 131 -13.07 0.65 16.06
N ARG A 132 -11.95 0.31 16.71
CA ARG A 132 -11.79 0.52 18.16
C ARG A 132 -11.82 1.99 18.58
N ARG A 133 -11.26 2.89 17.77
CA ARG A 133 -11.34 4.35 18.00
C ARG A 133 -12.79 4.84 17.89
N LEU A 134 -13.50 4.43 16.83
CA LEU A 134 -14.91 4.78 16.67
C LEU A 134 -15.79 4.28 17.82
N ALA A 135 -15.56 3.06 18.31
CA ALA A 135 -16.29 2.52 19.45
C ALA A 135 -16.04 3.29 20.77
N ARG A 136 -14.93 4.04 20.87
CA ARG A 136 -14.62 4.92 22.01
C ARG A 136 -15.16 6.34 21.85
N GLY A 137 -15.72 6.67 20.68
CA GLY A 137 -16.17 8.02 20.35
C GLY A 137 -15.06 8.95 19.84
N ASP A 138 -13.88 8.43 19.52
CA ASP A 138 -12.76 9.25 19.02
C ASP A 138 -13.04 9.70 17.57
N SER A 139 -13.27 11.00 17.37
CA SER A 139 -13.45 11.59 16.03
C SER A 139 -12.11 12.12 15.48
N GLU A 140 -11.21 11.22 15.10
CA GLU A 140 -9.97 11.58 14.43
C GLU A 140 -10.21 11.79 12.92
N PRO A 141 -9.72 12.89 12.31
CA PRO A 141 -9.85 13.09 10.87
C PRO A 141 -9.16 11.95 10.09
N SER A 142 -9.68 11.65 8.91
CA SER A 142 -9.08 10.64 8.02
C SER A 142 -7.83 11.16 7.31
N TRP A 143 -7.81 12.46 7.01
CA TRP A 143 -6.81 13.12 6.19
C TRP A 143 -6.26 14.35 6.90
N TYR A 144 -5.00 14.71 6.65
CA TYR A 144 -4.47 16.00 7.09
C TYR A 144 -5.22 17.13 6.38
N ILE A 145 -5.89 18.00 7.14
CA ILE A 145 -6.57 19.19 6.61
C ILE A 145 -5.51 20.28 6.40
N SER A 146 -5.28 20.69 5.16
CA SER A 146 -4.23 21.66 4.79
C SER A 146 -4.52 23.11 5.21
N SER A 147 -5.63 23.41 5.86
CA SER A 147 -5.97 24.77 6.28
C SER A 147 -6.54 24.85 7.70
N ARG A 148 -5.67 25.09 8.69
CA ARG A 148 -6.12 25.89 9.84
C ARG A 148 -6.27 27.31 9.32
N ARG A 149 -7.50 27.76 9.06
CA ARG A 149 -7.79 29.19 8.96
C ARG A 149 -7.34 29.81 10.27
N SER A 150 -6.28 30.63 10.23
CA SER A 150 -5.88 31.44 11.38
C SER A 150 -7.05 32.36 11.70
N ILE A 151 -7.78 32.06 12.78
CA ILE A 151 -8.81 32.98 13.28
C ILE A 151 -8.05 34.21 13.78
N PRO A 152 -8.25 35.41 13.22
CA PRO A 152 -7.65 36.61 13.76
C PRO A 152 -8.18 36.81 15.18
N ARG A 153 -7.28 36.85 16.17
CA ARG A 153 -7.62 37.28 17.52
C ARG A 153 -8.04 38.74 17.42
N THR A 154 -9.34 39.03 17.46
CA THR A 154 -9.83 40.39 17.70
C THR A 154 -9.42 40.75 19.12
N ALA A 155 -8.36 41.54 19.25
CA ALA A 155 -8.02 42.19 20.51
C ALA A 155 -9.09 43.25 20.77
N ASN A 156 -10.05 42.95 21.67
CA ASN A 156 -10.88 43.98 22.26
C ASN A 156 -9.98 44.87 23.14
N ARG A 157 -9.87 46.15 22.77
CA ARG A 157 -9.44 47.24 23.64
C ARG A 157 -10.67 47.97 24.14
#